data_AF-A0A3Q2VG64-F1
#
_entry.id   AF-A0A3Q2VG64-F1
#
_cell.length_a   1.000
_cell.length_b   1.000
_cell.length_c   1.000
_cell.angle_alpha   90.00
_cell.angle_beta   90.00
_cell.angle_gamma   90.00
#
_symmetry.space_group_name_H-M   'P 1'
#
loop_
_entity.id
_entity.type
_entity.pdbx_description
1 polymer ?
#
loop_
_entity_poly.entity_id
_entity_poly.type
_entity_poly.pdbx_seq_one_letter_code
_entity_poly.pdbx_strand_id
1 'polypeptide(L)' 'MRGLFAGLKAGRVLIPGSGIQQRATYIHGKPPKDKIGQSAFVLMVMSLAILGPSGWILSRLDHYKTRD' A
#
# COMPACT_ATOMS: atom_id res chain seq x y z
N MET A 1 -34.02 -20.27 -40.79
CA MET A 1 -32.62 -19.87 -40.49
C MET A 1 -32.60 -19.20 -39.12
N ARG A 2 -31.66 -19.62 -38.24
CA ARG A 2 -30.93 -18.80 -37.23
C ARG A 2 -31.78 -18.02 -36.22
N GLY A 3 -31.71 -18.18 -34.90
CA GLY A 3 -30.75 -18.76 -33.95
C GLY A 3 -31.12 -18.08 -32.62
N LEU A 4 -31.50 -18.80 -31.57
CA LEU A 4 -30.61 -19.43 -30.59
C LEU A 4 -29.57 -18.47 -29.97
N PHE A 5 -29.95 -17.30 -29.42
CA PHE A 5 -29.12 -16.57 -28.43
C PHE A 5 -29.97 -15.68 -27.52
N ALA A 6 -30.92 -16.26 -26.78
CA ALA A 6 -31.64 -15.56 -25.70
C ALA A 6 -31.14 -15.99 -24.32
N GLY A 7 -29.82 -16.12 -24.17
CA GLY A 7 -29.17 -16.64 -22.98
C GLY A 7 -27.84 -15.94 -22.74
N LEU A 8 -27.87 -14.71 -22.25
CA LEU A 8 -26.72 -14.15 -21.53
C LEU A 8 -27.21 -13.69 -20.17
N LYS A 9 -26.91 -14.51 -19.16
CA LYS A 9 -26.97 -14.14 -17.75
C LYS A 9 -26.11 -12.89 -17.58
N ALA A 10 -26.74 -11.75 -17.33
CA ALA A 10 -26.04 -10.58 -16.81
C ALA A 10 -25.50 -10.97 -15.44
N GLY A 11 -24.24 -11.40 -15.39
CA GLY A 11 -23.51 -11.54 -14.15
C GLY A 11 -23.54 -10.19 -13.46
N ARG A 12 -24.19 -10.11 -12.29
CA ARG A 12 -24.07 -8.93 -11.42
C ARG A 12 -22.59 -8.75 -11.14
N VAL A 13 -21.98 -7.74 -11.76
CA VAL A 13 -20.70 -7.21 -11.32
C VAL A 13 -20.96 -6.69 -9.92
N LEU A 14 -20.41 -7.38 -8.92
CA LEU A 14 -20.31 -6.86 -7.57
C LEU A 14 -19.29 -5.73 -7.61
N ILE A 15 -19.74 -4.54 -8.01
CA ILE A 15 -18.98 -3.31 -7.79
C ILE A 15 -18.84 -3.23 -6.28
N PRO A 16 -17.63 -3.28 -5.70
CA PRO A 16 -17.46 -3.06 -4.28
C PRO A 16 -18.11 -1.70 -3.99
N GLY A 17 -19.17 -1.70 -3.20
CA GLY A 17 -19.88 -0.48 -2.84
C GLY A 17 -18.84 0.52 -2.36
N SER A 18 -18.84 1.72 -2.94
CA SER A 18 -17.96 2.79 -2.52
C SER A 18 -18.08 2.91 -1.01
N GLY A 19 -17.05 2.49 -0.28
CA GLY A 19 -17.05 2.52 1.18
C GLY A 19 -17.49 3.91 1.63
N ILE A 20 -18.41 3.98 2.59
CA ILE A 20 -18.86 5.25 3.14
C ILE A 20 -17.63 5.94 3.72
N GLN A 21 -17.13 6.95 3.00
CA GLN A 21 -16.05 7.80 3.47
C GLN A 21 -16.65 8.75 4.50
N GLN A 22 -16.65 8.34 5.77
CA GLN A 22 -17.02 9.21 6.88
C GLN A 22 -15.97 10.31 7.00
N ARG A 23 -16.22 11.44 6.32
CA ARG A 23 -15.37 12.63 6.41
C ARG A 23 -15.87 13.51 7.55
N ALA A 24 -15.03 13.78 8.54
CA ALA A 24 -15.33 14.75 9.58
C ALA A 24 -15.26 16.17 9.00
N THR A 25 -16.41 16.70 8.55
CA THR A 25 -16.49 18.00 7.87
C THR A 25 -16.08 19.17 8.77
N TYR A 26 -16.12 19.04 10.10
CA TYR A 26 -15.70 20.12 11.00
C TYR A 26 -14.18 20.25 11.17
N ILE A 27 -13.41 19.22 10.78
CA ILE A 27 -11.95 19.21 10.96
C ILE A 27 -11.29 19.82 9.73
N HIS A 28 -10.69 20.99 9.93
CA HIS A 28 -9.97 21.72 8.89
C HIS A 28 -8.59 22.12 9.39
N GLY A 29 -7.57 21.94 8.54
CA GLY A 29 -6.21 22.38 8.78
C GLY A 29 -5.89 23.63 7.97
N LYS A 30 -4.92 24.43 8.45
CA LYS A 30 -4.32 25.50 7.64
C LYS A 30 -3.58 24.87 6.45
N PRO A 31 -3.52 25.55 5.29
CA PRO A 31 -2.70 25.08 4.17
C PRO A 31 -1.25 24.84 4.60
N PRO A 32 -0.57 23.84 4.02
CA PRO A 32 0.82 23.55 4.36
C PRO A 32 1.69 24.77 4.06
N LYS A 33 2.56 25.13 5.01
CA LYS A 33 3.51 26.23 4.87
C LYS A 33 4.49 25.99 3.72
N ASP A 34 4.91 24.73 3.57
CA ASP A 34 5.84 24.28 2.54
C ASP A 34 5.27 23.06 1.79
N LYS A 35 5.52 23.00 0.49
CA LYS A 35 5.08 21.88 -0.36
C LYS A 35 6.09 20.74 -0.26
N ILE A 36 5.71 19.64 0.42
CA ILE A 36 6.54 18.44 0.49
C ILE A 36 6.29 17.60 -0.76
N GLY A 37 7.26 17.57 -1.69
CA GLY A 37 7.11 16.99 -3.03
C GLY A 37 7.72 15.60 -3.25
N GLN A 38 8.16 14.89 -2.20
CA GLN A 38 8.94 13.66 -2.34
C GLN A 38 8.60 12.60 -1.27
N SER A 39 7.32 12.40 -0.97
CA SER A 39 6.88 11.44 0.06
C SER A 39 7.37 10.02 -0.21
N ALA A 40 7.35 9.57 -1.47
CA ALA A 40 7.84 8.24 -1.85
C ALA A 40 9.34 8.07 -1.55
N PHE A 41 10.15 9.10 -1.81
CA PHE A 41 11.58 9.08 -1.50
C PHE A 41 11.82 8.98 0.01
N VAL A 42 11.11 9.78 0.81
CA VAL A 42 11.23 9.75 2.28
C VAL A 42 10.84 8.37 2.83
N LEU A 43 9.76 7.78 2.33
CA LEU A 43 9.34 6.44 2.72
C LEU A 43 10.39 5.39 2.34
N MET A 44 10.94 5.46 1.12
CA MET A 44 11.99 4.55 0.67
C MET A 44 13.24 4.65 1.54
N VAL A 45 13.72 5.87 1.82
CA VAL A 45 14.89 6.10 2.67
C VAL A 45 14.64 5.61 4.09
N MET A 46 13.46 5.88 4.65
CA MET A 46 13.11 5.39 5.99
C MET A 46 13.08 3.86 6.04
N SER A 47 12.50 3.21 5.04
CA SER A 47 12.52 1.75 4.93
C SER A 47 13.95 1.21 4.82
N LEU A 48 14.78 1.77 3.94
CA LEU A 48 16.18 1.34 3.79
C LEU A 48 17.01 1.57 5.06
N ALA A 49 16.76 2.66 5.79
CA ALA A 49 17.43 2.96 7.05
C ALA A 49 17.13 1.93 8.14
N ILE A 50 15.92 1.36 8.17
CA ILE A 50 15.53 0.31 9.12
C ILE A 50 15.99 -1.07 8.62
N LEU A 51 15.68 -1.40 7.36
CA LEU A 51 15.93 -2.73 6.80
C LEU A 51 17.41 -2.97 6.50
N GLY A 52 18.20 -1.94 6.19
CA GLY A 52 19.62 -2.07 5.89
C GLY A 52 20.41 -2.68 7.04
N PRO A 53 20.45 -2.04 8.23
CA PRO A 53 21.13 -2.59 9.40
C PRO A 53 20.53 -3.92 9.85
N SER A 54 19.21 -4.04 9.81
CA SER A 54 18.52 -5.28 10.21
C SER A 54 18.91 -6.45 9.32
N GLY A 55 18.90 -6.26 8.00
CA GLY A 55 19.30 -7.27 7.02
C GLY A 55 20.77 -7.65 7.15
N TRP A 56 21.65 -6.68 7.45
CA TRP A 56 23.07 -6.90 7.68
C TRP A 56 23.36 -7.75 8.92
N ILE A 57 22.61 -7.55 10.00
CA ILE A 57 22.72 -8.36 11.23
C ILE A 57 22.16 -9.77 10.96
N LEU A 58 20.98 -9.86 10.34
CA LEU A 58 20.31 -11.14 10.08
C LEU A 58 21.07 -12.02 9.08
N SER A 59 21.77 -11.44 8.11
CA SER A 59 22.57 -12.20 7.14
C SER A 59 23.80 -12.88 7.75
N ARG A 60 24.24 -12.44 8.95
CA ARG A 60 25.41 -12.95 9.66
C ARG A 60 25.09 -13.80 10.88
N LEU A 61 23.83 -14.22 11.07
CA LEU A 61 23.44 -15.01 12.24
C LEU A 61 24.26 -16.28 12.41
N ASP A 62 24.64 -16.95 11.31
CA ASP A 62 25.47 -18.16 11.35
C ASP A 62 26.86 -17.87 11.93
N HIS A 63 27.48 -16.78 11.47
CA HIS A 63 28.78 -16.31 11.99
C HIS A 63 28.73 -15.90 13.46
N TYR A 64 27.58 -15.39 13.95
CA TYR A 64 27.41 -15.09 15.38
C TYR A 64 27.13 -16.34 16.23
N LYS A 65 26.74 -17.45 15.63
CA LYS A 65 26.36 -18.68 16.33
C LYS A 65 27.58 -19.52 16.71
N THR A 66 28.58 -19.56 15.84
CA THR A 66 29.87 -20.18 16.14
C THR A 66 30.76 -19.19 16.85
N ARG A 67 31.24 -19.58 18.03
CA ARG A 67 32.35 -18.91 18.69
C ARG A 67 33.55 -19.76 18.34
N ASP A 68 34.46 -19.22 17.54
CA ASP A 68 35.86 -19.62 17.69
C ASP A 68 36.31 -19.30 19.13
#